data_AF-A0A7L4JW42-F1
#
_entry.id   AF-A0A7L4JW42-F1
#
_cell.length_a   1.000
_cell.length_b   1.000
_cell.length_c   1.000
_cell.angle_alpha   90.00
_cell.angle_beta   90.00
_cell.angle_gamma   90.00
#
_symmetry.space_group_name_H-M   'P 1'
#
loop_
_entity.id
_entity.type
_entity.pdbx_description
1 polymer ?
#
loop_
_entity_poly.entity_id
_entity_poly.type
_entity_poly.pdbx_seq_one_letter_code
_entity_poly.pdbx_strand_id
1 'polypeptide(L)'
;VKYLNAYTGVVLLRCRKDACGLLCSALPFVRQLESRNQRYPCVLNTLHIGGTIRTCQKFLIQYNRRQMLLLLQNCTNEEDRQCIQKSLLSCSLTEEPSQSGDEEDDDGTE
;
A
#
# COMPACT_ATOMS: atom_id res chain seq x y z
N VAL A 1 -0.39 11.05 6.49
CA VAL A 1 -0.44 9.60 6.17
C VAL A 1 -1.88 9.15 6.28
N LYS A 2 -2.42 8.38 5.32
CA LYS A 2 -3.81 7.89 5.35
C LYS A 2 -3.90 6.42 5.78
N TYR A 3 -2.85 5.64 5.56
CA TYR A 3 -2.75 4.25 5.97
C TYR A 3 -1.28 3.89 6.18
N LEU A 4 -1.00 3.11 7.21
CA LEU A 4 0.30 2.50 7.49
C LEU A 4 0.03 1.10 8.01
N ASN A 5 0.67 0.10 7.41
CA ASN A 5 0.70 -1.25 7.94
C ASN A 5 2.13 -1.58 8.36
N ALA A 6 2.35 -1.70 9.67
CA ALA A 6 3.66 -2.00 10.23
C ALA A 6 4.14 -3.42 9.90
N TYR A 7 3.23 -4.35 9.63
CA TYR A 7 3.56 -5.74 9.30
C TYR A 7 3.99 -5.90 7.85
N THR A 8 3.32 -5.21 6.91
CA THR A 8 3.65 -5.28 5.48
C THR A 8 4.59 -4.18 5.01
N GLY A 9 4.84 -3.16 5.84
CA GLY A 9 5.67 -2.00 5.47
C GLY A 9 5.05 -1.08 4.42
N VAL A 10 3.75 -1.19 4.16
CA VAL A 10 3.06 -0.40 3.13
C VAL A 10 2.48 0.88 3.74
N VAL A 11 2.71 2.01 3.06
CA VAL A 11 2.22 3.34 3.45
C VAL A 11 1.41 3.95 2.32
N LEU A 12 0.24 4.51 2.65
CA LEU A 12 -0.53 5.35 1.73
C LEU A 12 -0.37 6.83 2.11
N LEU A 13 0.24 7.59 1.21
CA LEU A 13 0.47 9.02 1.35
C LEU A 13 -0.47 9.80 0.42
N ARG A 14 -1.13 10.84 0.95
CA ARG A 14 -1.87 11.82 0.15
C ARG A 14 -0.93 13.00 -0.12
N CYS A 15 -0.84 13.40 -1.37
CA CYS A 15 -0.15 14.63 -1.78
C CYS A 15 -0.99 15.37 -2.81
N ARG A 16 -0.69 16.66 -3.02
CA ARG A 16 -1.24 17.42 -4.13
C ARG A 16 -0.57 16.97 -5.43
N LYS A 17 -1.28 17.11 -6.56
CA LYS A 17 -0.84 16.60 -7.88
C LYS A 17 0.51 17.21 -8.33
N ASP A 18 0.68 18.51 -8.10
CA ASP A 18 1.90 19.29 -8.32
C ASP A 18 3.08 18.80 -7.47
N ALA A 19 2.82 18.44 -6.22
CA ALA A 19 3.87 17.97 -5.29
C ALA A 19 4.23 16.48 -5.46
N CYS A 20 3.49 15.71 -6.27
CA CYS A 20 3.69 14.27 -6.37
C CYS A 20 5.08 13.88 -6.90
N GLY A 21 5.59 14.61 -7.91
CA GLY A 21 6.93 14.40 -8.46
C GLY A 21 8.04 14.72 -7.44
N LEU A 22 7.88 15.81 -6.69
CA LEU A 22 8.81 16.16 -5.60
C LEU A 22 8.79 15.11 -4.50
N LEU A 23 7.62 14.64 -4.10
CA LEU A 23 7.51 13.58 -3.09
C LEU A 23 8.19 12.29 -3.57
N CYS A 24 7.92 11.85 -4.79
CA CYS A 24 8.52 10.62 -5.32
C CYS A 24 10.04 10.71 -5.46
N SER A 25 10.59 11.89 -5.79
CA SER A 25 12.04 12.10 -5.82
C SER A 25 12.66 12.22 -4.43
N ALA A 26 11.91 12.69 -3.44
CA ALA A 26 12.39 12.82 -2.06
C ALA A 26 12.41 11.49 -1.28
N LEU A 27 11.47 10.58 -1.55
CA LEU A 27 11.32 9.32 -0.80
C LEU A 27 12.60 8.47 -0.73
N PRO A 28 13.37 8.27 -1.82
CA PRO A 28 14.62 7.49 -1.79
C PRO A 28 15.72 8.09 -0.90
N PHE A 29 15.63 9.38 -0.55
CA PHE A 29 16.59 10.05 0.32
C PHE A 29 16.30 9.81 1.81
N VAL A 30 15.11 9.31 2.15
CA VAL A 30 14.79 8.90 3.52
C VAL A 30 15.45 7.55 3.80
N ARG A 31 16.61 7.58 4.46
CA ARG A 31 17.43 6.39 4.75
C ARG A 31 17.34 5.89 6.18
N GLN A 32 16.92 6.74 7.10
CA GLN A 32 16.88 6.44 8.52
C GLN A 32 15.64 7.08 9.14
N LEU A 33 14.96 6.32 10.00
CA LEU A 33 13.87 6.81 10.83
C LEU A 33 14.33 6.79 12.29
N GLU A 34 14.25 7.93 12.96
CA GLU A 34 14.62 8.06 14.37
C GLU A 34 13.37 7.92 15.26
N SER A 35 13.46 7.07 16.30
CA SER A 35 12.42 6.90 17.31
C SER A 35 13.06 6.53 18.64
N ARG A 36 12.65 7.20 19.74
CA ARG A 36 13.15 6.95 21.11
C ARG A 36 14.68 6.84 21.20
N ASN A 37 15.40 7.78 20.57
CA ASN A 37 16.87 7.81 20.48
C ASN A 37 17.51 6.60 19.76
N GLN A 38 16.73 5.82 19.02
CA GLN A 38 17.20 4.74 18.15
C GLN A 38 16.97 5.09 16.69
N ARG A 39 17.91 4.76 15.82
CA ARG A 39 17.81 4.97 14.37
C ARG A 39 17.62 3.64 13.67
N TYR A 40 16.56 3.57 12.87
CA TYR A 40 16.21 2.40 12.08
C TYR A 40 16.50 2.69 10.61
N PRO A 41 17.39 1.92 9.95
CA PRO A 41 17.60 2.07 8.51
C PRO A 41 16.32 1.68 7.77
N CYS A 42 15.92 2.49 6.80
CA CYS A 42 14.75 2.23 5.98
C CYS A 42 14.96 2.73 4.55
N VAL A 43 14.16 2.19 3.63
CA VAL A 43 14.09 2.65 2.25
C VAL A 43 12.62 2.79 1.89
N LEU A 44 12.24 3.96 1.39
CA LEU A 44 10.88 4.23 0.96
C LEU A 44 10.83 4.25 -0.56
N ASN A 45 10.15 3.25 -1.15
CA ASN A 45 9.97 3.14 -2.58
C ASN A 45 8.51 3.42 -2.96
N THR A 46 8.32 4.22 -4.01
CA THR A 46 6.99 4.46 -4.58
C THR A 46 6.53 3.22 -5.32
N LEU A 47 5.49 2.56 -4.81
CA LEU A 47 4.91 1.38 -5.44
C LEU A 47 3.88 1.74 -6.52
N HIS A 48 3.02 2.72 -6.24
CA HIS A 48 1.97 3.16 -7.15
C HIS A 48 1.50 4.57 -6.82
N ILE A 49 1.10 5.32 -7.84
CA ILE A 49 0.49 6.65 -7.72
C ILE A 49 -0.90 6.55 -8.37
N GLY A 50 -1.94 6.79 -7.60
CA GLY A 50 -3.33 6.78 -8.06
C GLY A 50 -4.05 8.07 -7.70
N GLY A 51 -5.10 8.39 -8.46
CA GLY A 51 -5.90 9.60 -8.25
C GLY A 51 -6.88 9.50 -7.07
N THR A 52 -7.29 8.29 -6.70
CA THR A 52 -8.23 8.04 -5.60
C THR A 52 -7.72 6.94 -4.69
N ILE A 53 -8.17 6.95 -3.43
CA ILE A 53 -7.79 5.91 -2.45
C ILE A 53 -8.25 4.52 -2.95
N ARG A 54 -9.46 4.43 -3.53
CA ARG A 54 -10.02 3.16 -4.04
C ARG A 54 -9.16 2.54 -5.14
N THR A 55 -8.63 3.34 -6.08
CA THR A 55 -7.76 2.83 -7.15
C THR A 55 -6.42 2.32 -6.60
N CYS A 56 -5.81 3.05 -5.65
CA CYS A 56 -4.61 2.58 -4.95
C CYS A 56 -4.84 1.28 -4.18
N GLN A 57 -6.00 1.12 -3.54
CA GLN A 57 -6.36 -0.11 -2.82
C GLN A 57 -6.53 -1.31 -3.77
N LYS A 58 -7.24 -1.13 -4.89
CA LYS A 58 -7.38 -2.17 -5.92
C LYS A 58 -6.02 -2.62 -6.44
N PHE A 59 -5.14 -1.66 -6.73
CA PHE A 59 -3.76 -1.97 -7.12
C PHE A 59 -3.02 -2.75 -6.02
N LEU A 60 -3.11 -2.32 -4.76
CA LEU A 60 -2.41 -2.96 -3.64
C LEU A 60 -2.86 -4.41 -3.42
N ILE A 61 -4.16 -4.70 -3.58
CA ILE A 61 -4.69 -6.06 -3.51
C ILE A 61 -4.08 -6.94 -4.61
N GLN A 62 -4.05 -6.44 -5.85
CA GLN A 62 -3.45 -7.18 -6.97
C GLN A 62 -1.93 -7.39 -6.77
N TYR A 63 -1.24 -6.36 -6.26
CA TYR A 63 0.18 -6.44 -5.94
C TYR A 63 0.45 -7.51 -4.89
N ASN A 64 -0.29 -7.51 -3.77
CA ASN A 64 -0.14 -8.49 -2.70
C ASN A 64 -0.40 -9.92 -3.20
N ARG A 65 -1.41 -10.13 -4.06
CA ARG A 65 -1.67 -11.44 -4.69
C ARG A 65 -0.47 -11.93 -5.51
N ARG A 66 0.14 -11.06 -6.31
CA ARG A 66 1.35 -11.40 -7.09
C ARG A 66 2.54 -11.71 -6.19
N GLN A 67 2.76 -10.92 -5.14
CA GLN A 67 3.86 -11.16 -4.19
C GLN A 67 3.69 -12.50 -3.47
N MET A 68 2.47 -12.85 -3.03
CA MET A 68 2.20 -14.14 -2.40
C MET A 68 2.49 -15.33 -3.32
N LEU A 69 2.15 -15.22 -4.62
CA LEU A 69 2.47 -16.26 -5.62
C LEU A 69 3.98 -16.41 -5.83
N LEU A 70 4.72 -15.30 -5.90
CA LEU A 70 6.18 -15.32 -6.01
C LEU A 70 6.83 -15.91 -4.75
N LEU A 71 6.33 -15.57 -3.56
CA LEU A 71 6.79 -16.17 -2.31
C LEU A 71 6.54 -17.67 -2.28
N LEU A 72 5.33 -18.11 -2.67
CA LEU A 72 4.97 -19.53 -2.73
C LEU A 72 5.90 -20.34 -3.64
N GLN A 73 6.29 -19.76 -4.78
CA GLN A 73 7.22 -20.42 -5.71
C GLN A 73 8.62 -20.58 -5.12
N ASN A 74 9.06 -19.64 -4.28
CA ASN A 74 10.41 -19.62 -3.71
C ASN A 74 10.49 -20.26 -2.32
N CYS A 75 9.37 -20.66 -1.72
CA CYS A 75 9.35 -21.31 -0.41
C CYS A 75 9.96 -22.71 -0.47
N THR A 76 10.93 -22.97 0.41
CA THR A 76 11.53 -24.30 0.62
C THR A 76 10.91 -25.05 1.81
N ASN A 77 10.21 -24.34 2.70
CA ASN A 77 9.56 -24.88 3.88
C ASN A 77 8.08 -25.18 3.61
N GLU A 78 7.65 -26.41 3.92
CA GLU A 78 6.27 -26.85 3.71
C GLU A 78 5.28 -26.17 4.67
N GLU A 79 5.70 -25.78 5.87
CA GLU A 79 4.84 -25.05 6.81
C GLU A 79 4.48 -23.66 6.28
N ASP A 80 5.48 -22.91 5.81
CA ASP A 80 5.30 -21.60 5.18
C ASP A 80 4.46 -21.72 3.91
N ARG A 81 4.72 -22.77 3.11
CA ARG A 81 3.94 -23.07 1.90
C ARG A 81 2.46 -23.26 2.21
N GLN A 82 2.12 -24.04 3.24
CA GLN A 82 0.74 -24.26 3.65
C GLN A 82 0.09 -22.97 4.20
N CYS A 83 0.84 -22.15 4.93
CA CYS A 83 0.36 -20.85 5.43
C CYS A 83 -0.01 -19.91 4.28
N ILE A 84 0.87 -19.80 3.28
CA ILE A 84 0.62 -19.00 2.06
C ILE A 84 -0.55 -19.61 1.26
N GLN A 85 -0.58 -20.94 1.13
CA GLN A 85 -1.71 -21.80 0.75
C GLN A 85 -3.07 -21.25 1.23
N LYS A 86 -3.23 -21.30 2.54
CA LYS A 86 -4.45 -20.91 3.26
C LYS A 86 -4.76 -19.42 3.07
N SER A 87 -3.75 -18.56 3.14
CA SER A 87 -3.92 -17.12 2.97
C SER A 87 -4.46 -16.77 1.58
N LEU A 88 -3.92 -17.39 0.54
CA LEU A 88 -4.33 -17.15 -0.85
C LEU A 88 -5.77 -17.62 -1.10
N LEU A 89 -6.14 -18.80 -0.59
CA LEU A 89 -7.51 -19.32 -0.66
C LEU A 89 -8.52 -18.43 0.10
N SER A 90 -8.13 -17.91 1.27
CA SER A 90 -8.98 -17.01 2.07
C SER A 90 -9.20 -15.63 1.43
N CYS A 91 -8.32 -15.22 0.51
CA CYS A 91 -8.37 -13.92 -0.17
C CYS A 91 -9.36 -13.87 -1.37
N SER A 92 -10.23 -14.87 -1.49
CA SER A 92 -11.34 -14.96 -2.44
C SER A 92 -12.48 -14.02 -2.02
N LEU A 93 -12.22 -12.72 -1.94
CA LEU A 93 -13.24 -11.71 -1.64
C LEU A 93 -14.10 -11.49 -2.89
N THR A 94 -15.39 -11.84 -2.78
CA THR A 94 -16.48 -11.38 -3.64
C THR A 94 -16.54 -9.85 -3.61
N GLU A 95 -16.72 -9.22 -4.78
CA GLU A 95 -16.88 -7.77 -4.85
C GLU A 95 -18.18 -7.35 -4.17
N GLU A 96 -18.09 -6.72 -2.99
CA GLU A 96 -19.21 -6.01 -2.40
C GLU A 96 -19.53 -4.79 -3.29
N PRO A 97 -20.78 -4.62 -3.77
CA PRO A 97 -21.14 -3.52 -4.65
C PRO A 97 -20.93 -2.18 -3.94
N SER A 98 -20.07 -1.34 -4.52
CA SER A 98 -19.77 -0.01 -3.99
C SER A 98 -21.00 0.88 -4.13
N GLN A 99 -21.65 1.25 -3.02
CA GLN A 99 -22.57 2.39 -3.02
C GLN A 99 -21.75 3.66 -3.31
N SER A 100 -21.97 4.20 -4.50
CA SER A 100 -21.55 5.55 -4.91
C SER A 100 -22.42 6.56 -4.16
N GLY A 101 -21.93 7.05 -3.03
CA GLY A 101 -22.40 8.32 -2.49
C GLY A 101 -21.69 9.43 -3.26
N ASP A 102 -22.43 10.11 -4.12
CA ASP A 102 -22.02 11.39 -4.68
C ASP A 102 -21.90 12.38 -3.52
N GLU A 103 -20.68 12.82 -3.20
CA GLU A 103 -20.48 14.00 -2.35
C GLU A 103 -20.51 15.21 -3.28
N GLU A 104 -21.57 16.01 -3.15
CA GLU A 104 -21.75 17.30 -3.82
C GLU A 104 -20.64 18.26 -3.37
N ASP A 105 -19.91 18.83 -4.34
CA ASP A 105 -18.96 19.92 -4.14
C ASP A 105 -19.72 21.19 -3.73
N ASP A 106 -19.59 21.62 -2.48
CA ASP A 106 -19.99 22.93 -2.00
C ASP A 106 -18.90 23.96 -2.36
N ASP A 107 -19.20 24.77 -3.38
CA ASP A 107 -18.40 25.90 -3.84
C ASP A 107 -18.56 27.09 -2.88
N GLY A 108 -17.70 27.15 -1.87
CA GLY A 108 -17.56 28.30 -0.97
C GLY A 108 -16.50 29.28 -1.47
N THR A 109 -16.92 30.23 -2.29
CA THR A 109 -16.14 31.43 -2.66
C THR A 109 -15.89 32.31 -1.44
N GLU A 110 -14.63 32.74 -1.20
CA GLU A 110 -14.21 34.08 -0.75
C GLU A 110 -12.70 34.27 -0.93
#